data_AF-A0A0F9CQ90-F1
#
_entry.id   AF-A0A0F9CQ90-F1
#
_cell.length_a   1.000
_cell.length_b   1.000
_cell.length_c   1.000
_cell.angle_alpha   90.00
_cell.angle_beta   90.00
_cell.angle_gamma   90.00
#
_symmetry.space_group_name_H-M   'P 1'
#
loop_
_entity.id
_entity.type
_entity.pdbx_description
1 polymer ?
#
loop_
_entity_poly.entity_id
_entity_poly.type
_entity_poly.pdbx_seq_one_letter_code
_entity_poly.pdbx_strand_id
1 'polypeptide(L)'
;MRKENLSDVRSYLDDFDAFVNASSSNLDGQVLLIIGDEGMGKTALLQAMAHRAATQKHHVALGEINKYQSAFFEQIYPFIAQIQSKQKLHLGTGSDWLKTGLTGFAVAGGIGFGGDGGVLTGGAAALGNLLVEIRNPHVSRGSPPIMLFELFHTELHKLDRKMDGTKRIVLFIDPEKESPPDIIPLLKETAARGKPPGIRFIIAQRSEDAVVQAYERGELKSICCNPMRLKLLSDDEEIFFIETYDEARKLSGDVRGELISKYKGWPILLELAIEELLKREGAITTGNVKSLPSDIDGLWKRRYRSIQNENTLMLVQIACFLPHPYPVDRLARFAGLQPVAMTAALHDPLLWELFEIVLYEDTLM
;
A
#
# COMPACT_ATOMS: atom_id res chain seq x y z
N MET A 1 13.34 -32.56 16.11
CA MET A 1 13.20 -31.23 16.73
C MET A 1 13.26 -30.18 15.63
N ARG A 2 12.12 -29.77 15.07
CA ARG A 2 12.01 -28.74 14.03
C ARG A 2 10.62 -28.13 14.15
N LYS A 3 10.50 -26.98 14.82
CA LYS A 3 9.26 -26.18 14.86
C LYS A 3 9.46 -24.71 15.32
N GLU A 4 10.68 -24.22 15.49
CA GLU A 4 10.91 -22.91 16.15
C GLU A 4 11.23 -21.73 15.22
N ASN A 5 11.54 -21.90 13.93
CA ASN A 5 12.05 -20.79 13.11
C ASN A 5 11.10 -20.30 12.00
N LEU A 6 9.79 -20.20 12.28
CA LEU A 6 8.86 -19.36 11.49
C LEU A 6 8.36 -18.19 12.36
N SER A 7 9.19 -17.74 13.31
CA SER A 7 8.77 -16.95 14.47
C SER A 7 8.40 -15.50 14.14
N ASP A 8 9.06 -14.82 13.19
CA ASP A 8 9.02 -13.36 13.16
C ASP A 8 7.84 -12.81 12.34
N VAL A 9 7.46 -13.41 11.20
CA VAL A 9 6.21 -13.00 10.48
C VAL A 9 4.95 -13.39 11.24
N ARG A 10 4.94 -14.57 11.89
CA ARG A 10 3.84 -14.94 12.80
C ARG A 10 3.80 -13.99 14.01
N SER A 11 4.97 -13.59 14.52
CA SER A 11 5.06 -12.55 15.56
C SER A 11 4.39 -11.26 15.11
N TYR A 12 4.62 -10.76 13.89
CA TYR A 12 4.00 -9.49 13.48
C TYR A 12 2.47 -9.54 13.39
N LEU A 13 1.90 -10.63 12.86
CA LEU A 13 0.43 -10.75 12.80
C LEU A 13 -0.17 -11.03 14.19
N ASP A 14 0.55 -11.73 15.06
CA ASP A 14 0.11 -11.99 16.43
C ASP A 14 0.23 -10.73 17.32
N ASP A 15 1.28 -9.92 17.13
CA ASP A 15 1.47 -8.60 17.74
C ASP A 15 0.37 -7.63 17.28
N PHE A 16 0.03 -7.68 15.99
CA PHE A 16 -1.10 -6.94 15.44
C PHE A 16 -2.43 -7.38 16.08
N ASP A 17 -2.68 -8.68 16.20
CA ASP A 17 -3.89 -9.19 16.86
C ASP A 17 -3.97 -8.74 18.32
N ALA A 18 -2.84 -8.77 19.05
CA ALA A 18 -2.76 -8.29 20.42
C ALA A 18 -3.09 -6.79 20.50
N PHE A 19 -2.56 -5.99 19.57
CA PHE A 19 -2.82 -4.55 19.49
C PHE A 19 -4.30 -4.24 19.18
N VAL A 20 -4.88 -4.88 18.17
CA VAL A 20 -6.27 -4.62 17.77
C VAL A 20 -7.24 -5.05 18.86
N ASN A 21 -7.01 -6.22 19.45
CA ASN A 21 -7.89 -6.79 20.48
C ASN A 21 -7.63 -6.25 21.89
N ALA A 22 -6.64 -5.36 22.07
CA ALA A 22 -6.40 -4.70 23.34
C ALA A 22 -7.66 -4.01 23.89
N SER A 23 -7.80 -4.01 25.22
CA SER A 23 -8.95 -3.42 25.91
C SER A 23 -9.16 -1.97 25.53
N SER A 24 -10.43 -1.59 25.33
CA SER A 24 -10.89 -0.21 25.09
C SER A 24 -10.61 0.74 26.26
N SER A 25 -10.39 0.22 27.47
CA SER A 25 -10.00 1.03 28.63
C SER A 25 -8.58 1.61 28.52
N ASN A 26 -7.77 1.09 27.59
CA ASN A 26 -6.44 1.60 27.31
C ASN A 26 -6.53 2.59 26.13
N LEU A 27 -6.71 3.87 26.44
CA LEU A 27 -6.65 4.94 25.44
C LEU A 27 -5.21 5.18 24.96
N ASP A 28 -4.22 4.74 25.75
CA ASP A 28 -2.82 4.75 25.36
C ASP A 28 -2.54 3.62 24.37
N GLY A 29 -1.83 3.94 23.29
CA GLY A 29 -1.42 2.95 22.29
C GLY A 29 -2.52 2.56 21.30
N GLN A 30 -3.24 3.55 20.76
CA GLN A 30 -4.22 3.36 19.68
C GLN A 30 -3.62 3.48 18.28
N VAL A 31 -2.35 3.87 18.17
CA VAL A 31 -1.60 3.92 16.91
C VAL A 31 -0.49 2.87 16.96
N LEU A 32 -0.49 1.95 15.99
CA LEU A 32 0.62 1.05 15.72
C LEU A 32 1.45 1.62 14.58
N LEU A 33 2.73 1.90 14.85
CA LEU A 33 3.70 2.28 13.84
C LEU A 33 4.43 1.04 13.36
N ILE A 34 4.41 0.79 12.05
CA ILE A 34 5.20 -0.26 11.40
C ILE A 34 6.38 0.44 10.72
N ILE A 35 7.59 0.18 11.19
CA ILE A 35 8.80 0.88 10.74
C ILE A 35 9.67 -0.11 9.97
N GLY A 36 10.07 0.26 8.78
CA GLY A 36 11.05 -0.50 8.01
C GLY A 36 11.54 0.29 6.81
N ASP A 37 12.72 -0.07 6.32
CA ASP A 37 13.33 0.56 5.15
C ASP A 37 12.55 0.27 3.87
N GLU A 38 12.95 0.89 2.77
CA GLU A 38 12.36 0.68 1.45
C GLU A 38 12.42 -0.80 1.04
N GLY A 39 11.34 -1.37 0.50
CA GLY A 39 11.37 -2.75 0.03
C GLY A 39 11.30 -3.84 1.11
N MET A 40 11.06 -3.48 2.37
CA MET A 40 10.87 -4.42 3.49
C MET A 40 9.49 -5.11 3.52
N GLY A 41 8.66 -4.96 2.47
CA GLY A 41 7.34 -5.61 2.41
C GLY A 41 6.26 -4.97 3.30
N LYS A 42 6.41 -3.69 3.68
CA LYS A 42 5.44 -2.97 4.53
C LYS A 42 4.01 -3.02 3.98
N THR A 43 3.83 -2.72 2.69
CA THR A 43 2.53 -2.76 2.00
C THR A 43 1.91 -4.16 2.08
N ALA A 44 2.67 -5.21 1.76
CA ALA A 44 2.20 -6.59 1.86
C ALA A 44 1.81 -6.98 3.31
N LEU A 45 2.54 -6.49 4.31
CA LEU A 45 2.19 -6.72 5.71
C LEU A 45 0.91 -5.97 6.11
N LEU A 46 0.75 -4.71 5.72
CA LEU A 46 -0.50 -3.96 5.92
C LEU A 46 -1.67 -4.71 5.27
N GLN A 47 -1.44 -5.28 4.09
CA GLN A 47 -2.45 -6.06 3.40
C GLN A 47 -2.84 -7.31 4.22
N ALA A 48 -1.87 -8.08 4.70
CA ALA A 48 -2.14 -9.26 5.53
C ALA A 48 -2.90 -8.90 6.82
N MET A 49 -2.53 -7.80 7.49
CA MET A 49 -3.17 -7.32 8.70
C MET A 49 -4.63 -6.88 8.46
N ALA A 50 -4.89 -6.16 7.38
CA ALA A 50 -6.25 -5.73 7.05
C ALA A 50 -7.16 -6.91 6.67
N HIS A 51 -6.63 -7.91 5.94
CA HIS A 51 -7.35 -9.15 5.67
C HIS A 51 -7.72 -9.88 6.96
N ARG A 52 -6.78 -9.95 7.91
CA ARG A 52 -7.00 -10.53 9.24
C ARG A 52 -8.06 -9.75 10.02
N ALA A 53 -7.99 -8.42 10.02
CA ALA A 53 -8.99 -7.55 10.67
C ALA A 53 -10.41 -7.75 10.12
N ALA A 54 -10.55 -7.81 8.80
CA ALA A 54 -11.83 -8.02 8.14
C ALA A 54 -12.41 -9.41 8.46
N THR A 55 -11.55 -10.44 8.47
CA THR A 55 -11.93 -11.81 8.86
C THR A 55 -12.43 -11.88 10.30
N GLN A 56 -11.83 -11.09 11.20
CA GLN A 56 -12.26 -10.90 12.59
C GLN A 56 -13.50 -9.99 12.73
N LYS A 57 -14.10 -9.55 11.62
CA LYS A 57 -15.31 -8.70 11.54
C LYS A 57 -15.12 -7.29 12.12
N HIS A 58 -13.88 -6.79 12.17
CA HIS A 58 -13.62 -5.39 12.42
C HIS A 58 -14.07 -4.52 11.24
N HIS A 59 -14.33 -3.24 11.50
CA HIS A 59 -14.56 -2.27 10.43
C HIS A 59 -13.20 -1.80 9.94
N VAL A 60 -12.89 -2.03 8.67
CA VAL A 60 -11.59 -1.68 8.08
C VAL A 60 -11.77 -0.46 7.20
N ALA A 61 -10.84 0.49 7.30
CA ALA A 61 -10.67 1.57 6.34
C ALA A 61 -9.19 1.62 5.95
N LEU A 62 -8.90 1.91 4.69
CA LEU A 62 -7.54 1.93 4.16
C LEU A 62 -7.31 3.13 3.26
N GLY A 63 -6.08 3.62 3.17
CA GLY A 63 -5.74 4.63 2.20
C GLY A 63 -4.25 4.86 2.13
N GLU A 64 -3.82 5.26 0.95
CA GLU A 64 -2.47 5.76 0.73
C GLU A 64 -2.42 7.25 1.02
N ILE A 65 -1.33 7.68 1.64
CA ILE A 65 -1.05 9.10 1.81
C ILE A 65 0.34 9.41 1.28
N ASN A 66 0.52 10.58 0.69
CA ASN A 66 1.78 10.96 0.10
C ASN A 66 1.98 12.46 0.23
N LYS A 67 3.09 12.86 0.85
CA LYS A 67 3.50 14.25 1.03
C LYS A 67 3.55 15.03 -0.28
N TYR A 68 3.84 14.35 -1.40
CA TYR A 68 4.02 14.96 -2.71
C TYR A 68 2.72 14.99 -3.54
N GLN A 69 1.64 14.38 -3.06
CA GLN A 69 0.38 14.26 -3.81
C GLN A 69 -0.73 15.06 -3.15
N SER A 70 -1.27 16.07 -3.84
CA SER A 70 -2.43 16.86 -3.39
C SER A 70 -2.29 17.47 -1.98
N ALA A 71 -3.29 18.22 -1.52
CA ALA A 71 -3.32 18.69 -0.14
C ALA A 71 -3.68 17.53 0.80
N PHE A 72 -3.07 17.45 1.99
CA PHE A 72 -3.35 16.39 2.98
C PHE A 72 -4.85 16.13 3.22
N PHE A 73 -5.65 17.20 3.25
CA PHE A 73 -7.11 17.13 3.41
C PHE A 73 -7.80 16.30 2.33
N GLU A 74 -7.34 16.39 1.08
CA GLU A 74 -7.88 15.60 -0.04
C GLU A 74 -7.64 14.10 0.15
N GLN A 75 -6.57 13.74 0.86
CA GLN A 75 -6.19 12.37 1.16
C GLN A 75 -6.98 11.78 2.35
N ILE A 76 -7.68 12.63 3.13
CA ILE A 76 -8.48 12.19 4.30
C ILE A 76 -9.95 11.90 3.93
N TYR A 77 -10.51 12.55 2.91
CA TYR A 77 -11.90 12.30 2.48
C TYR A 77 -12.20 10.82 2.15
N PRO A 78 -11.31 10.06 1.49
CA PRO A 78 -11.53 8.64 1.25
C PRO A 78 -11.77 7.84 2.54
N PHE A 79 -11.03 8.14 3.62
CA PHE A 79 -11.25 7.48 4.90
C PHE A 79 -12.63 7.79 5.48
N ILE A 80 -13.07 9.05 5.42
CA ILE A 80 -14.40 9.46 5.89
C ILE A 80 -15.49 8.71 5.11
N ALA A 81 -15.36 8.63 3.78
CA ALA A 81 -16.30 7.92 2.93
C ALA A 81 -16.36 6.41 3.27
N GLN A 82 -15.22 5.75 3.48
CA GLN A 82 -15.17 4.34 3.89
C GLN A 82 -15.81 4.08 5.26
N ILE A 83 -15.66 5.00 6.20
CA ILE A 83 -16.31 4.92 7.51
C ILE A 83 -17.83 5.03 7.36
N GLN A 84 -18.30 5.94 6.50
CA GLN A 84 -19.73 6.20 6.31
C GLN A 84 -20.45 5.14 5.47
N SER A 85 -19.77 4.49 4.52
CA SER A 85 -20.39 3.64 3.50
C SER A 85 -21.05 2.37 4.03
N LYS A 86 -20.74 1.97 5.27
CA LYS A 86 -21.16 0.71 5.90
C LYS A 86 -20.85 -0.54 5.09
N GLN A 87 -20.13 -0.43 3.98
CA GLN A 87 -19.75 -1.57 3.17
C GLN A 87 -18.65 -2.32 3.87
N LYS A 88 -18.85 -3.63 4.02
CA LYS A 88 -17.78 -4.52 4.42
C LYS A 88 -16.85 -4.63 3.22
N LEU A 89 -15.59 -4.24 3.39
CA LEU A 89 -14.56 -4.53 2.41
C LEU A 89 -14.52 -6.04 2.18
N HIS A 90 -14.74 -6.46 0.94
CA HIS A 90 -14.49 -7.83 0.51
C HIS A 90 -13.05 -7.90 0.03
N LEU A 91 -12.19 -8.46 0.86
CA LEU A 91 -10.76 -8.59 0.59
C LEU A 91 -10.52 -9.94 -0.11
N GLY A 92 -10.27 -9.90 -1.42
CA GLY A 92 -9.88 -11.07 -2.21
C GLY A 92 -8.44 -11.52 -1.87
N THR A 93 -8.13 -12.78 -2.15
CA THR A 93 -6.87 -13.44 -1.72
C THR A 93 -5.67 -13.22 -2.65
N GLY A 94 -5.76 -12.38 -3.69
CA GLY A 94 -4.69 -12.33 -4.71
C GLY A 94 -4.66 -11.12 -5.63
N SER A 95 -5.26 -9.98 -5.25
CA SER A 95 -5.13 -8.72 -6.00
C SER A 95 -4.49 -7.67 -5.08
N ASP A 96 -3.73 -6.74 -5.66
CA ASP A 96 -3.15 -5.57 -4.98
C ASP A 96 -4.29 -4.64 -4.52
N TRP A 97 -5.00 -5.04 -3.48
CA TRP A 97 -6.31 -4.51 -3.14
C TRP A 97 -6.25 -3.16 -2.41
N LEU A 98 -5.07 -2.81 -1.85
CA LEU A 98 -4.78 -1.45 -1.40
C LEU A 98 -4.95 -0.48 -2.58
N LYS A 99 -4.46 -0.88 -3.77
CA LYS A 99 -4.70 -0.17 -5.02
C LYS A 99 -6.17 -0.28 -5.43
N THR A 100 -6.81 -1.45 -5.43
CA THR A 100 -8.24 -1.58 -5.85
C THR A 100 -9.23 -0.75 -5.01
N GLY A 101 -8.99 -0.63 -3.69
CA GLY A 101 -9.77 0.26 -2.82
C GLY A 101 -9.59 1.73 -3.18
N LEU A 102 -8.37 2.14 -3.55
CA LEU A 102 -8.04 3.49 -4.04
C LEU A 102 -8.50 3.75 -5.48
N THR A 103 -8.44 2.76 -6.37
CA THR A 103 -8.95 2.84 -7.75
C THR A 103 -10.46 3.10 -7.72
N GLY A 104 -11.20 2.43 -6.83
CA GLY A 104 -12.63 2.70 -6.59
C GLY A 104 -12.96 4.15 -6.19
N PHE A 105 -12.04 4.85 -5.51
CA PHE A 105 -12.18 6.29 -5.17
C PHE A 105 -11.62 7.23 -6.25
N ALA A 106 -10.66 6.80 -7.06
CA ALA A 106 -10.24 7.55 -8.24
C ALA A 106 -11.39 7.67 -9.26
N VAL A 107 -12.22 6.62 -9.37
CA VAL A 107 -13.43 6.58 -10.22
C VAL A 107 -14.48 7.60 -9.80
N ALA A 108 -14.70 7.68 -8.50
CA ALA A 108 -15.64 8.58 -7.85
C ALA A 108 -15.37 10.08 -8.04
N GLY A 109 -14.09 10.44 -8.10
CA GLY A 109 -13.64 11.83 -8.28
C GLY A 109 -13.77 12.33 -9.72
N GLY A 110 -14.27 11.51 -10.64
CA GLY A 110 -14.45 11.84 -12.05
C GLY A 110 -13.40 11.23 -12.98
N ILE A 111 -12.99 9.99 -12.77
CA ILE A 111 -12.19 9.27 -13.77
C ILE A 111 -12.72 7.84 -13.89
N GLY A 112 -13.74 7.68 -14.73
CA GLY A 112 -14.44 6.41 -14.91
C GLY A 112 -13.55 5.22 -15.12
N PHE A 113 -14.09 4.08 -14.70
CA PHE A 113 -13.68 2.79 -15.14
C PHE A 113 -15.02 2.04 -15.63
N GLY A 114 -15.19 1.62 -16.92
CA GLY A 114 -15.77 0.30 -17.46
C GLY A 114 -15.04 -0.62 -18.55
N GLY A 115 -14.91 -1.96 -18.31
CA GLY A 115 -14.69 -3.13 -19.22
C GLY A 115 -13.36 -3.94 -19.13
N ASP A 116 -13.28 -5.25 -18.82
CA ASP A 116 -14.28 -6.34 -18.75
C ASP A 116 -13.81 -7.54 -17.88
N GLY A 117 -14.71 -8.03 -17.01
CA GLY A 117 -14.63 -9.36 -16.39
C GLY A 117 -14.99 -9.45 -14.90
N GLY A 118 -14.96 -8.33 -14.18
CA GLY A 118 -15.44 -8.24 -12.80
C GLY A 118 -16.63 -7.30 -12.72
N VAL A 119 -17.83 -7.82 -12.45
CA VAL A 119 -18.98 -6.99 -12.08
C VAL A 119 -18.56 -6.20 -10.83
N LEU A 120 -18.18 -4.93 -11.00
CA LEU A 120 -18.06 -4.00 -9.88
C LEU A 120 -19.47 -3.78 -9.36
N THR A 121 -19.83 -4.59 -8.36
CA THR A 121 -21.04 -4.49 -7.55
C THR A 121 -21.26 -3.02 -7.17
N GLY A 122 -22.52 -2.55 -7.14
CA GLY A 122 -22.90 -1.14 -6.96
C GLY A 122 -22.37 -0.39 -5.72
N GLY A 123 -21.45 -0.98 -4.96
CA GLY A 123 -20.78 -0.36 -3.83
C GLY A 123 -19.73 0.70 -4.17
N ALA A 124 -18.97 0.56 -5.26
CA ALA A 124 -17.93 1.54 -5.64
C ALA A 124 -18.51 2.89 -6.07
N ALA A 125 -19.57 2.88 -6.88
CA ALA A 125 -20.29 4.10 -7.28
C ALA A 125 -20.94 4.81 -6.08
N ALA A 126 -21.47 4.05 -5.11
CA ALA A 126 -22.05 4.58 -3.88
C ALA A 126 -21.00 5.26 -2.99
N LEU A 127 -19.81 4.66 -2.87
CA LEU A 127 -18.65 5.26 -2.20
C LEU A 127 -18.22 6.56 -2.87
N GLY A 128 -18.35 6.61 -4.18
CA GLY A 128 -17.93 7.77 -4.93
C GLY A 128 -18.81 8.99 -4.81
N ASN A 129 -20.12 8.79 -4.92
CA ASN A 129 -21.08 9.85 -4.64
C ASN A 129 -20.91 10.41 -3.23
N LEU A 130 -20.63 9.53 -2.25
CA LEU A 130 -20.39 9.92 -0.87
C LEU A 130 -19.14 10.80 -0.72
N LEU A 131 -18.06 10.48 -1.44
CA LEU A 131 -16.86 11.32 -1.44
C LEU A 131 -17.14 12.72 -2.00
N VAL A 132 -17.88 12.81 -3.10
CA VAL A 132 -18.31 14.10 -3.68
C VAL A 132 -19.21 14.88 -2.71
N GLU A 133 -20.16 14.19 -2.08
CA GLU A 133 -21.06 14.76 -1.06
C GLU A 133 -20.32 15.27 0.18
N ILE A 134 -19.23 14.63 0.58
CA ILE A 134 -18.38 15.09 1.69
C ILE A 134 -17.49 16.26 1.25
N ARG A 135 -16.82 16.11 0.11
CA ARG A 135 -15.77 17.03 -0.38
C ARG A 135 -16.34 18.38 -0.79
N ASN A 136 -17.40 18.40 -1.60
CA ASN A 136 -17.91 19.64 -2.19
C ASN A 136 -18.38 20.66 -1.15
N PRO A 137 -19.15 20.28 -0.10
CA PRO A 137 -19.52 21.22 0.96
C PRO A 137 -18.33 21.71 1.77
N HIS A 138 -17.29 20.88 1.98
CA HIS A 138 -16.10 21.29 2.72
C HIS A 138 -15.29 22.33 1.91
N VAL A 139 -15.04 22.05 0.62
CA VAL A 139 -14.26 22.92 -0.28
C VAL A 139 -15.01 24.21 -0.61
N SER A 140 -16.28 24.16 -0.98
CA SER A 140 -17.08 25.34 -1.38
C SER A 140 -17.27 26.36 -0.26
N ARG A 141 -17.17 25.95 1.00
CA ARG A 141 -17.27 26.82 2.18
C ARG A 141 -15.93 27.43 2.60
N GLY A 142 -14.82 27.10 1.93
CA GLY A 142 -13.49 27.48 2.38
C GLY A 142 -13.16 26.94 3.77
N SER A 143 -13.71 25.77 4.11
CA SER A 143 -13.64 25.23 5.48
C SER A 143 -12.19 24.98 5.89
N PRO A 144 -11.75 25.51 7.04
CA PRO A 144 -10.38 25.35 7.50
C PRO A 144 -10.09 23.88 7.85
N PRO A 145 -8.81 23.46 7.83
CA PRO A 145 -8.33 22.13 8.25
C PRO A 145 -9.00 21.51 9.48
N ILE A 146 -9.25 22.33 10.49
CA ILE A 146 -9.86 21.92 11.75
C ILE A 146 -11.29 21.38 11.57
N MET A 147 -12.05 21.88 10.59
CA MET A 147 -13.39 21.37 10.29
C MET A 147 -13.34 19.96 9.67
N LEU A 148 -12.28 19.63 8.92
CA LEU A 148 -12.11 18.27 8.42
C LEU A 148 -11.81 17.30 9.57
N PHE A 149 -10.97 17.71 10.52
CA PHE A 149 -10.69 16.92 11.71
C PHE A 149 -11.96 16.68 12.53
N GLU A 150 -12.81 17.69 12.67
CA GLU A 150 -14.11 17.58 13.32
C GLU A 150 -15.05 16.62 12.59
N LEU A 151 -15.12 16.71 11.27
CA LEU A 151 -15.93 15.80 10.46
C LEU A 151 -15.45 14.37 10.61
N PHE A 152 -14.15 14.13 10.44
CA PHE A 152 -13.55 12.81 10.58
C PHE A 152 -13.79 12.22 11.97
N HIS A 153 -13.53 13.00 13.01
CA HIS A 153 -13.78 12.59 14.40
C HIS A 153 -15.26 12.28 14.67
N THR A 154 -16.16 13.10 14.12
CA THR A 154 -17.62 12.91 14.26
C THR A 154 -18.07 11.60 13.63
N GLU A 155 -17.58 11.27 12.44
CA GLU A 155 -17.93 10.01 11.77
C GLU A 155 -17.38 8.79 12.49
N LEU A 156 -16.15 8.87 13.02
CA LEU A 156 -15.59 7.83 13.87
C LEU A 156 -16.45 7.58 15.12
N HIS A 157 -16.88 8.64 15.82
CA HIS A 157 -17.79 8.53 16.98
C HIS A 157 -19.15 7.93 16.62
N LYS A 158 -19.74 8.33 15.49
CA LYS A 158 -21.01 7.79 15.01
C LYS A 158 -20.93 6.29 14.73
N LEU A 159 -19.80 5.82 14.19
CA LEU A 159 -19.58 4.42 13.92
C LEU A 159 -19.32 3.64 15.22
N ASP A 160 -18.42 4.12 16.08
CA ASP A 160 -18.06 3.47 17.35
C ASP A 160 -19.29 3.21 18.24
N ARG A 161 -20.20 4.21 18.36
CA ARG A 161 -21.46 4.06 19.12
C ARG A 161 -22.39 2.95 18.62
N LYS A 162 -22.23 2.52 17.37
CA LYS A 162 -23.04 1.45 16.75
C LYS A 162 -22.36 0.08 16.83
N MET A 163 -21.10 0.04 17.26
CA MET A 163 -20.32 -1.19 17.33
C MET A 163 -20.52 -1.87 18.69
N ASP A 164 -20.46 -3.19 18.69
CA ASP A 164 -20.28 -3.92 19.95
C ASP A 164 -18.87 -3.63 20.49
N GLY A 165 -18.71 -3.55 21.81
CA GLY A 165 -17.43 -3.20 22.44
C GLY A 165 -16.28 -4.18 22.15
N THR A 166 -16.56 -5.27 21.43
CA THR A 166 -15.59 -6.27 20.96
C THR A 166 -15.00 -5.96 19.59
N LYS A 167 -15.68 -5.19 18.74
CA LYS A 167 -15.16 -4.81 17.42
C LYS A 167 -14.37 -3.50 17.49
N ARG A 168 -13.57 -3.27 16.45
CA ARG A 168 -12.74 -2.07 16.30
C ARG A 168 -12.92 -1.45 14.92
N ILE A 169 -12.72 -0.14 14.84
CA ILE A 169 -12.50 0.59 13.60
C ILE A 169 -10.99 0.61 13.37
N VAL A 170 -10.50 -0.12 12.38
CA VAL A 170 -9.08 -0.27 12.08
C VAL A 170 -8.77 0.50 10.80
N LEU A 171 -7.95 1.54 10.93
CA LEU A 171 -7.54 2.41 9.82
C LEU A 171 -6.09 2.10 9.43
N PHE A 172 -5.89 1.67 8.20
CA PHE A 172 -4.58 1.40 7.61
C PHE A 172 -4.15 2.59 6.76
N ILE A 173 -2.97 3.13 7.05
CA ILE A 173 -2.39 4.28 6.37
C ILE A 173 -1.05 3.83 5.79
N ASP A 174 -0.97 3.75 4.46
CA ASP A 174 0.25 3.40 3.74
C ASP A 174 0.87 4.63 3.08
N PRO A 175 1.98 5.16 3.58
CA PRO A 175 2.72 6.17 2.85
C PRO A 175 3.60 5.51 1.78
N GLU A 176 3.13 5.58 0.55
CA GLU A 176 3.83 5.07 -0.63
C GLU A 176 5.28 5.60 -0.73
N LYS A 177 5.50 6.86 -0.33
CA LYS A 177 6.82 7.53 -0.38
C LYS A 177 7.24 8.09 0.96
N GLU A 178 6.57 9.16 1.37
CA GLU A 178 6.81 9.89 2.62
C GLU A 178 5.47 10.38 3.16
N SER A 179 5.26 10.27 4.47
CA SER A 179 4.04 10.77 5.08
C SER A 179 3.99 12.31 5.13
N PRO A 180 2.84 12.91 4.77
CA PRO A 180 2.57 14.31 5.08
C PRO A 180 2.74 14.59 6.59
N PRO A 181 3.47 15.65 6.99
CA PRO A 181 3.65 15.98 8.41
C PRO A 181 2.34 16.31 9.12
N ASP A 182 1.31 16.72 8.37
CA ASP A 182 -0.04 17.05 8.85
C ASP A 182 -0.78 15.84 9.47
N ILE A 183 -0.30 14.61 9.29
CA ILE A 183 -0.83 13.45 10.02
C ILE A 183 -0.59 13.56 11.54
N ILE A 184 0.50 14.20 11.97
CA ILE A 184 0.83 14.37 13.38
C ILE A 184 -0.24 15.20 14.10
N PRO A 185 -0.60 16.42 13.65
CA PRO A 185 -1.69 17.17 14.26
C PRO A 185 -3.02 16.44 14.14
N LEU A 186 -3.34 15.73 13.05
CA LEU A 186 -4.54 14.89 12.98
C LEU A 186 -4.60 13.87 14.13
N LEU A 187 -3.52 13.13 14.37
CA LEU A 187 -3.45 12.11 15.42
C LEU A 187 -3.58 12.71 16.82
N LYS A 188 -2.93 13.87 17.06
CA LYS A 188 -2.96 14.62 18.32
C LYS A 188 -4.35 15.22 18.58
N GLU A 189 -4.95 15.89 17.61
CA GLU A 189 -6.29 16.49 17.72
C GLU A 189 -7.37 15.44 17.95
N THR A 190 -7.29 14.32 17.21
CA THR A 190 -8.23 13.22 17.42
C THR A 190 -8.12 12.69 18.86
N ALA A 191 -6.89 12.60 19.40
CA ALA A 191 -6.65 12.15 20.78
C ALA A 191 -7.17 13.15 21.82
N ALA A 192 -6.86 14.44 21.63
CA ALA A 192 -7.28 15.52 22.52
C ALA A 192 -8.79 15.66 22.64
N ARG A 193 -9.53 15.39 21.56
CA ARG A 193 -11.00 15.42 21.54
C ARG A 193 -11.67 14.18 22.16
N GLY A 194 -10.88 13.23 22.67
CA GLY A 194 -11.36 11.97 23.22
C GLY A 194 -11.60 10.96 22.10
N LYS A 195 -10.56 10.21 21.74
CA LYS A 195 -10.66 9.12 20.74
C LYS A 195 -11.70 8.09 21.20
N PRO A 196 -12.66 7.72 20.34
CA PRO A 196 -13.50 6.57 20.61
C PRO A 196 -12.66 5.33 20.92
N PRO A 197 -13.00 4.57 21.98
CA PRO A 197 -12.17 3.47 22.47
C PRO A 197 -11.93 2.34 21.45
N GLY A 198 -12.85 2.20 20.49
CA GLY A 198 -12.80 1.18 19.45
C GLY A 198 -11.88 1.49 18.27
N ILE A 199 -11.19 2.64 18.23
CA ILE A 199 -10.38 3.02 17.06
C ILE A 199 -8.94 2.52 17.19
N ARG A 200 -8.40 2.02 16.08
CA ARG A 200 -7.00 1.64 15.91
C ARG A 200 -6.46 2.22 14.60
N PHE A 201 -5.34 2.92 14.67
CA PHE A 201 -4.60 3.38 13.49
C PHE A 201 -3.38 2.49 13.30
N ILE A 202 -3.08 2.14 12.07
CA ILE A 202 -1.91 1.36 11.69
C ILE A 202 -1.24 2.10 10.56
N ILE A 203 0.00 2.50 10.79
CA ILE A 203 0.71 3.41 9.91
C ILE A 203 2.06 2.77 9.59
N ALA A 204 2.28 2.42 8.33
CA ALA A 204 3.61 2.05 7.85
C ALA A 204 4.47 3.31 7.66
N GLN A 205 5.76 3.26 7.95
CA GLN A 205 6.68 4.39 7.78
C GLN A 205 8.10 3.91 7.52
N ARG A 206 8.91 4.77 6.89
CA ARG A 206 10.37 4.67 6.93
C ARG A 206 10.90 5.26 8.24
N SER A 207 12.13 4.90 8.60
CA SER A 207 12.73 5.32 9.89
C SER A 207 12.90 6.83 10.01
N GLU A 208 13.12 7.50 8.88
CA GLU A 208 13.33 8.94 8.73
C GLU A 208 12.02 9.76 8.63
N ASP A 209 10.88 9.10 8.46
CA ASP A 209 9.61 9.79 8.22
C ASP A 209 9.12 10.57 9.44
N ALA A 210 8.36 11.62 9.19
CA ALA A 210 7.92 12.59 10.19
C ALA A 210 7.23 11.96 11.41
N VAL A 211 6.40 10.93 11.21
CA VAL A 211 5.65 10.27 12.29
C VAL A 211 6.57 9.48 13.21
N VAL A 212 7.55 8.75 12.63
CA VAL A 212 8.55 8.02 13.40
C VAL A 212 9.39 9.01 14.20
N GLN A 213 9.89 10.06 13.54
CA GLN A 213 10.69 11.09 14.21
C GLN A 213 9.92 11.80 15.33
N ALA A 214 8.61 12.04 15.17
CA ALA A 214 7.77 12.59 16.23
C ALA A 214 7.57 11.61 17.39
N TYR A 215 7.44 10.30 17.11
CA TYR A 215 7.42 9.27 18.14
C TYR A 215 8.73 9.21 18.93
N GLU A 216 9.88 9.18 18.26
CA GLU A 216 11.21 9.13 18.90
C GLU A 216 11.46 10.34 19.80
N ARG A 217 10.96 11.53 19.42
CA ARG A 217 11.01 12.74 20.26
C ARG A 217 10.02 12.74 21.42
N GLY A 218 9.20 11.69 21.57
CA GLY A 218 8.21 11.54 22.62
C GLY A 218 6.90 12.32 22.38
N GLU A 219 6.74 12.97 21.23
CA GLU A 219 5.55 13.79 20.93
C GLU A 219 4.26 12.96 20.77
N LEU A 220 4.41 11.66 20.47
CA LEU A 220 3.30 10.73 20.23
C LEU A 220 3.24 9.62 21.29
N LYS A 221 4.00 9.71 22.39
CA LYS A 221 4.17 8.62 23.37
C LYS A 221 2.87 8.16 24.05
N SER A 222 1.91 9.06 24.27
CA SER A 222 0.59 8.73 24.82
C SER A 222 -0.40 8.20 23.77
N ILE A 223 -0.03 8.24 22.49
CA ILE A 223 -0.92 7.93 21.37
C ILE A 223 -0.50 6.62 20.70
N CYS A 224 0.80 6.43 20.51
CA CYS A 224 1.40 5.28 19.87
C CYS A 224 1.75 4.18 20.88
N CYS A 225 1.53 2.93 20.50
CA CYS A 225 2.14 1.81 21.20
C CYS A 225 3.63 1.71 20.80
N ASN A 226 4.33 0.70 21.34
CA ASN A 226 5.69 0.41 20.90
C ASN A 226 5.68 0.09 19.40
N PRO A 227 6.51 0.76 18.58
CA PRO A 227 6.56 0.51 17.16
C PRO A 227 6.99 -0.91 16.84
N MET A 228 6.38 -1.48 15.81
CA MET A 228 6.79 -2.72 15.19
C MET A 228 7.89 -2.41 14.19
N ARG A 229 9.14 -2.80 14.51
CA ARG A 229 10.27 -2.62 13.60
C ARG A 229 10.48 -3.89 12.79
N LEU A 230 10.31 -3.77 11.47
CA LEU A 230 10.52 -4.85 10.54
C LEU A 230 12.01 -5.18 10.47
N LYS A 231 12.29 -6.47 10.53
CA LYS A 231 13.63 -7.04 10.37
C LYS A 231 13.76 -7.66 9.00
N LEU A 232 15.01 -7.86 8.59
CA LEU A 232 15.34 -8.72 7.45
C LEU A 232 14.82 -10.13 7.74
N LEU A 233 14.44 -10.84 6.67
CA LEU A 233 14.07 -12.25 6.75
C LEU A 233 15.27 -13.05 7.28
N SER A 234 15.01 -13.98 8.17
CA SER A 234 15.98 -15.01 8.53
C SER A 234 16.19 -16.00 7.37
N ASP A 235 17.30 -16.74 7.37
CA ASP A 235 17.58 -17.76 6.34
C ASP A 235 16.41 -18.74 6.14
N ASP A 236 15.74 -19.15 7.23
CA ASP A 236 14.59 -20.05 7.19
C ASP A 236 13.35 -19.39 6.54
N GLU A 237 13.13 -18.10 6.80
CA GLU A 237 12.07 -17.31 6.17
C GLU A 237 12.37 -17.01 4.69
N GLU A 238 13.64 -16.79 4.33
CA GLU A 238 14.06 -16.63 2.94
C GLU A 238 13.82 -17.91 2.13
N ILE A 239 14.10 -19.08 2.69
CA ILE A 239 13.79 -20.36 2.03
C ILE A 239 12.29 -20.45 1.73
N PHE A 240 11.45 -20.18 2.73
CA PHE A 240 10.00 -20.20 2.56
C PHE A 240 9.53 -19.16 1.53
N PHE A 241 10.11 -17.96 1.57
CA PHE A 241 9.83 -16.89 0.61
C PHE A 241 10.17 -17.34 -0.82
N ILE A 242 11.38 -17.87 -1.04
CA ILE A 242 11.81 -18.35 -2.35
C ILE A 242 10.91 -19.47 -2.86
N GLU A 243 10.51 -20.41 -2.01
CA GLU A 243 9.60 -21.50 -2.38
C GLU A 243 8.20 -21.02 -2.77
N THR A 244 7.76 -19.89 -2.21
CA THR A 244 6.46 -19.28 -2.55
C THR A 244 6.48 -18.69 -3.96
N TYR A 245 7.60 -18.07 -4.36
CA TYR A 245 7.74 -17.45 -5.69
C TYR A 245 8.24 -18.43 -6.77
N ASP A 246 8.92 -19.52 -6.39
CA ASP A 246 9.37 -20.60 -7.28
C ASP A 246 8.40 -21.79 -7.24
N GLU A 247 7.11 -21.56 -7.56
CA GLU A 247 6.06 -22.60 -7.51
C GLU A 247 6.41 -23.82 -8.37
N ALA A 248 7.05 -23.58 -9.53
CA ALA A 248 7.48 -24.62 -10.47
C ALA A 248 8.78 -25.33 -10.04
N ARG A 249 9.40 -24.92 -8.92
CA ARG A 249 10.64 -25.48 -8.36
C ARG A 249 11.81 -25.52 -9.36
N LYS A 250 11.95 -24.47 -10.16
CA LYS A 250 13.04 -24.32 -11.14
C LYS A 250 14.38 -23.99 -10.49
N LEU A 251 14.39 -23.40 -9.29
CA LEU A 251 15.61 -23.00 -8.60
C LEU A 251 16.17 -24.18 -7.80
N SER A 252 17.39 -24.61 -8.10
CA SER A 252 18.08 -25.67 -7.35
C SER A 252 18.51 -25.21 -5.96
N GLY A 253 18.81 -26.15 -5.05
CA GLY A 253 19.28 -25.84 -3.69
C GLY A 253 20.50 -24.92 -3.66
N ASP A 254 21.47 -25.12 -4.57
CA ASP A 254 22.67 -24.27 -4.67
C ASP A 254 22.32 -22.85 -5.11
N VAL A 255 21.37 -22.70 -6.05
CA VAL A 255 20.89 -21.39 -6.51
C VAL A 255 20.18 -20.65 -5.39
N ARG A 256 19.35 -21.35 -4.60
CA ARG A 256 18.67 -20.78 -3.43
C ARG A 256 19.66 -20.33 -2.37
N GLY A 257 20.67 -21.15 -2.06
CA GLY A 257 21.75 -20.79 -1.14
C GLY A 257 22.52 -19.54 -1.59
N GLU A 258 22.78 -19.39 -2.89
CA GLU A 258 23.43 -18.20 -3.44
C GLU A 258 22.53 -16.95 -3.37
N LEU A 259 21.21 -17.08 -3.57
CA LEU A 259 20.25 -15.98 -3.40
C LEU A 259 20.24 -15.46 -1.96
N ILE A 260 20.11 -16.36 -0.99
CA ILE A 260 20.14 -16.08 0.46
C ILE A 260 21.44 -15.35 0.83
N SER A 261 22.58 -15.93 0.43
CA SER A 261 23.89 -15.35 0.70
C SER A 261 24.06 -13.93 0.13
N LYS A 262 23.49 -13.68 -1.05
CA LYS A 262 23.62 -12.41 -1.75
C LYS A 262 22.72 -11.32 -1.19
N TYR A 263 21.44 -11.62 -0.96
CA TYR A 263 20.43 -10.60 -0.62
C TYR A 263 20.09 -10.52 0.86
N LYS A 264 20.55 -11.48 1.67
CA LYS A 264 20.60 -11.42 3.14
C LYS A 264 19.28 -10.99 3.78
N GLY A 265 18.19 -11.59 3.35
CA GLY A 265 16.89 -11.38 3.95
C GLY A 265 16.13 -10.15 3.48
N TRP A 266 16.57 -9.47 2.43
CA TRP A 266 15.87 -8.31 1.89
C TRP A 266 14.74 -8.71 0.93
N PRO A 267 13.45 -8.56 1.30
CA PRO A 267 12.33 -9.18 0.56
C PRO A 267 12.22 -8.75 -0.90
N ILE A 268 12.19 -7.43 -1.18
CA ILE A 268 12.03 -6.96 -2.56
C ILE A 268 13.22 -7.35 -3.46
N LEU A 269 14.43 -7.46 -2.91
CA LEU A 269 15.60 -7.86 -3.68
C LEU A 269 15.52 -9.33 -4.05
N LEU A 270 15.07 -10.17 -3.12
CA LEU A 270 14.81 -11.59 -3.38
C LEU A 270 13.72 -11.76 -4.44
N GLU A 271 12.58 -11.09 -4.30
CA GLU A 271 11.47 -11.13 -5.26
C GLU A 271 11.94 -10.75 -6.67
N LEU A 272 12.51 -9.56 -6.83
CA LEU A 272 12.99 -9.08 -8.12
C LEU A 272 14.06 -10.01 -8.71
N ALA A 273 14.95 -10.58 -7.88
CA ALA A 273 15.96 -11.52 -8.34
C ALA A 273 15.34 -12.84 -8.81
N ILE A 274 14.37 -13.40 -8.08
CA ILE A 274 13.66 -14.62 -8.46
C ILE A 274 12.94 -14.41 -9.79
N GLU A 275 12.20 -13.30 -9.94
CA GLU A 275 11.53 -12.95 -11.19
C GLU A 275 12.52 -12.89 -12.37
N GLU A 276 13.67 -12.24 -12.21
CA GLU A 276 14.70 -12.17 -13.25
C GLU A 276 15.30 -13.54 -13.61
N LEU A 277 15.41 -14.44 -12.63
CA LEU A 277 15.93 -15.78 -12.87
C LEU A 277 14.90 -16.68 -13.57
N LEU A 278 13.64 -16.60 -13.17
CA LEU A 278 12.57 -17.45 -13.70
C LEU A 278 12.21 -17.14 -15.16
N LYS A 279 12.52 -15.93 -15.65
CA LYS A 279 12.42 -15.53 -17.06
C LYS A 279 13.43 -16.23 -17.97
N ARG A 280 14.53 -16.78 -17.42
CA ARG A 280 15.59 -17.37 -18.24
C ARG A 280 15.13 -18.68 -18.87
N GLU A 281 15.45 -18.84 -20.14
CA GLU A 281 15.39 -20.14 -20.82
C GLU A 281 16.58 -21.01 -20.41
N GLY A 282 16.32 -22.29 -20.19
CA GLY A 282 17.34 -23.28 -19.84
C GLY A 282 17.63 -23.40 -18.34
N ALA A 283 18.78 -23.99 -18.01
CA ALA A 283 19.16 -24.29 -16.63
C ALA A 283 19.62 -23.03 -15.90
N ILE A 284 19.04 -22.78 -14.72
CA ILE A 284 19.44 -21.69 -13.82
C ILE A 284 20.60 -22.17 -12.94
N THR A 285 21.67 -21.39 -12.89
CA THR A 285 22.93 -21.71 -12.19
C THR A 285 23.30 -20.62 -11.18
N THR A 286 24.20 -20.93 -10.24
CA THR A 286 24.72 -19.94 -9.27
C THR A 286 25.45 -18.77 -9.96
N GLY A 287 26.05 -19.01 -11.14
CA GLY A 287 26.62 -17.95 -11.98
C GLY A 287 25.57 -16.92 -12.42
N ASN A 288 24.32 -17.33 -12.66
CA ASN A 288 23.25 -16.41 -12.99
C ASN A 288 22.93 -15.49 -11.82
N VAL A 289 22.85 -16.02 -10.59
CA VAL A 289 22.64 -15.22 -9.38
C VAL A 289 23.77 -14.21 -9.17
N LYS A 290 25.03 -14.65 -9.33
CA LYS A 290 26.20 -13.76 -9.22
C LYS A 290 26.16 -12.60 -10.21
N SER A 291 25.62 -12.82 -11.41
CA SER A 291 25.46 -11.79 -12.44
C SER A 291 24.33 -10.77 -12.20
N LEU A 292 23.43 -11.03 -11.25
CA LEU A 292 22.39 -10.08 -10.90
C LEU A 292 22.97 -8.85 -10.16
N PRO A 293 22.35 -7.67 -10.27
CA PRO A 293 22.70 -6.55 -9.41
C PRO A 293 22.49 -6.86 -7.92
N SER A 294 23.25 -6.21 -7.03
CA SER A 294 23.16 -6.39 -5.58
C SER A 294 22.17 -5.44 -4.89
N ASP A 295 21.65 -4.45 -5.61
CA ASP A 295 20.77 -3.41 -5.10
C ASP A 295 19.54 -3.18 -5.99
N ILE A 296 18.56 -2.45 -5.45
CA ILE A 296 17.27 -2.17 -6.09
C ILE A 296 17.49 -1.31 -7.35
N ASP A 297 18.31 -0.26 -7.24
CA ASP A 297 18.63 0.64 -8.35
C ASP A 297 19.28 -0.10 -9.53
N GLY A 298 20.22 -1.01 -9.26
CA GLY A 298 20.86 -1.82 -10.28
C GLY A 298 19.89 -2.78 -10.98
N LEU A 299 18.96 -3.40 -10.24
CA LEU A 299 17.90 -4.24 -10.79
C LEU A 299 16.98 -3.44 -11.72
N TRP A 300 16.52 -2.26 -11.29
CA TRP A 300 15.70 -1.39 -12.13
C TRP A 300 16.44 -0.85 -13.35
N LYS A 301 17.70 -0.43 -13.20
CA LYS A 301 18.55 -0.02 -14.33
C LYS A 301 18.73 -1.14 -15.35
N ARG A 302 18.84 -2.39 -14.89
CA ARG A 302 18.93 -3.55 -15.77
C ARG A 302 17.64 -3.75 -16.56
N ARG A 303 16.47 -3.72 -15.91
CA ARG A 303 15.16 -3.81 -16.58
C ARG A 303 14.93 -2.64 -17.54
N TYR A 304 15.25 -1.42 -17.12
CA TYR A 304 15.15 -0.25 -17.98
C TYR A 304 16.03 -0.37 -19.24
N ARG A 305 17.26 -0.90 -19.10
CA ARG A 305 18.18 -1.11 -20.23
C ARG A 305 17.79 -2.27 -21.14
N SER A 306 16.92 -3.19 -20.71
CA SER A 306 16.46 -4.28 -21.58
C SER A 306 15.47 -3.79 -22.62
N ILE A 307 14.78 -2.67 -22.37
CA ILE A 307 13.88 -2.02 -23.33
C ILE A 307 14.66 -1.52 -24.54
N GLN A 308 14.43 -2.15 -25.69
CA GLN A 308 15.04 -1.74 -26.97
C GLN A 308 14.14 -0.84 -27.81
N ASN A 309 12.84 -0.83 -27.55
CA ASN A 309 11.87 -0.05 -28.31
C ASN A 309 11.88 1.41 -27.82
N GLU A 310 12.24 2.34 -28.72
CA GLU A 310 12.30 3.78 -28.42
C GLU A 310 10.96 4.35 -27.95
N ASN A 311 9.84 3.91 -28.52
CA ASN A 311 8.51 4.37 -28.10
C ASN A 311 8.18 3.92 -26.68
N THR A 312 8.52 2.66 -26.33
CA THR A 312 8.38 2.15 -24.96
C THR A 312 9.26 2.94 -24.00
N LEU A 313 10.50 3.23 -24.38
CA LEU A 313 11.43 4.02 -23.55
C LEU A 313 10.89 5.44 -23.30
N MET A 314 10.36 6.11 -24.33
CA MET A 314 9.74 7.43 -24.19
C MET A 314 8.55 7.39 -23.25
N LEU A 315 7.69 6.37 -23.38
CA LEU A 315 6.55 6.19 -22.49
C LEU A 315 7.00 6.00 -21.04
N VAL A 316 8.02 5.17 -20.80
CA VAL A 316 8.60 4.93 -19.47
C VAL A 316 9.12 6.22 -18.87
N GLN A 317 9.91 6.98 -19.62
CA GLN A 317 10.50 8.24 -19.15
C GLN A 317 9.41 9.24 -18.76
N ILE A 318 8.40 9.41 -19.60
CA ILE A 318 7.29 10.33 -19.32
C ILE A 318 6.50 9.88 -18.10
N ALA A 319 6.17 8.59 -17.99
CA ALA A 319 5.46 8.07 -16.84
C ALA A 319 6.20 8.35 -15.52
N CYS A 320 7.53 8.27 -15.50
CA CYS A 320 8.34 8.60 -14.32
C CYS A 320 8.30 10.09 -13.91
N PHE A 321 8.00 11.01 -14.84
CA PHE A 321 7.87 12.44 -14.54
C PHE A 321 6.48 12.84 -14.06
N LEU A 322 5.49 11.95 -14.21
CA LEU A 322 4.11 12.26 -13.93
C LEU A 322 3.77 11.94 -12.46
N PRO A 323 3.13 12.86 -11.73
CA PRO A 323 2.86 12.69 -10.30
C PRO A 323 1.76 11.66 -10.00
N HIS A 324 0.96 11.32 -11.01
CA HIS A 324 -0.16 10.40 -10.97
C HIS A 324 -0.20 9.58 -12.27
N PRO A 325 -0.91 8.45 -12.31
CA PRO A 325 -1.19 7.78 -13.57
C PRO A 325 -2.13 8.65 -14.44
N TYR A 326 -2.06 8.49 -15.76
CA TYR A 326 -2.85 9.27 -16.72
C TYR A 326 -3.51 8.36 -17.76
N PRO A 327 -4.65 8.77 -18.35
CA PRO A 327 -5.24 8.09 -19.49
C PRO A 327 -4.24 7.92 -20.65
N VAL A 328 -4.36 6.79 -21.37
CA VAL A 328 -3.45 6.39 -22.45
C VAL A 328 -3.32 7.47 -23.52
N ASP A 329 -4.40 8.16 -23.88
CA ASP A 329 -4.39 9.23 -24.89
C ASP A 329 -3.58 10.46 -24.42
N ARG A 330 -3.68 10.82 -23.14
CA ARG A 330 -2.89 11.91 -22.54
C ARG A 330 -1.44 11.52 -22.40
N LEU A 331 -1.15 10.29 -21.95
CA LEU A 331 0.21 9.75 -21.90
C LEU A 331 0.86 9.79 -23.29
N ALA A 332 0.14 9.35 -24.33
CA ALA A 332 0.63 9.40 -25.70
C ALA A 332 0.99 10.83 -26.12
N ARG A 333 0.15 11.83 -25.80
CA ARG A 333 0.43 13.24 -26.09
C ARG A 333 1.65 13.77 -25.34
N PHE A 334 1.78 13.45 -24.05
CA PHE A 334 2.96 13.85 -23.26
C PHE A 334 4.25 13.21 -23.78
N ALA A 335 4.17 11.96 -24.22
CA ALA A 335 5.27 11.25 -24.87
C ALA A 335 5.47 11.61 -26.34
N GLY A 336 4.63 12.47 -26.93
CA GLY A 336 4.72 12.81 -28.36
C GLY A 336 4.48 11.61 -29.28
N LEU A 337 3.85 10.54 -28.77
CA LEU A 337 3.61 9.30 -29.50
C LEU A 337 2.30 9.40 -30.30
N GLN A 338 2.37 9.00 -31.57
CA GLN A 338 1.18 8.79 -32.39
C GLN A 338 0.41 7.54 -31.91
N PRO A 339 -0.91 7.42 -32.18
CA PRO A 339 -1.71 6.31 -31.67
C PRO A 339 -1.14 4.92 -31.98
N VAL A 340 -0.62 4.70 -33.20
CA VAL A 340 0.00 3.42 -33.58
C VAL A 340 1.28 3.13 -32.78
N ALA A 341 2.09 4.15 -32.53
CA ALA A 341 3.32 4.03 -31.74
C ALA A 341 3.01 3.76 -30.26
N MET A 342 1.95 4.39 -29.73
CA MET A 342 1.46 4.13 -28.38
C MET A 342 0.97 2.68 -28.25
N THR A 343 0.16 2.19 -29.20
CA THR A 343 -0.28 0.79 -29.21
C THR A 343 0.92 -0.15 -29.22
N ALA A 344 1.92 0.09 -30.08
CA ALA A 344 3.12 -0.73 -30.13
C ALA A 344 3.90 -0.73 -28.80
N ALA A 345 4.03 0.42 -28.14
CA ALA A 345 4.67 0.54 -26.83
C ALA A 345 3.91 -0.21 -25.73
N LEU A 346 2.57 -0.12 -25.71
CA LEU A 346 1.74 -0.85 -24.74
C LEU A 346 1.79 -2.37 -24.94
N HIS A 347 2.08 -2.86 -26.14
CA HIS A 347 2.23 -4.29 -26.41
C HIS A 347 3.66 -4.80 -26.14
N ASP A 348 4.59 -3.94 -25.72
CA ASP A 348 5.92 -4.35 -25.31
C ASP A 348 5.85 -5.03 -23.93
N PRO A 349 6.12 -6.34 -23.81
CA PRO A 349 6.03 -7.07 -22.54
C PRO A 349 6.94 -6.48 -21.46
N LEU A 350 8.05 -5.84 -21.85
CA LEU A 350 8.99 -5.25 -20.89
C LEU A 350 8.45 -3.99 -20.22
N LEU A 351 7.47 -3.30 -20.83
CA LEU A 351 6.79 -2.18 -20.19
C LEU A 351 6.10 -2.63 -18.90
N TRP A 352 5.47 -3.80 -18.94
CA TRP A 352 4.71 -4.39 -17.84
C TRP A 352 5.59 -4.93 -16.72
N GLU A 353 6.90 -5.07 -16.97
CA GLU A 353 7.87 -5.39 -15.92
C GLU A 353 8.32 -4.16 -15.12
N LEU A 354 8.05 -2.95 -15.64
CA LEU A 354 8.39 -1.68 -15.04
C LEU A 354 7.17 -0.93 -14.47
N PHE A 355 6.02 -1.08 -15.11
CA PHE A 355 4.79 -0.40 -14.70
C PHE A 355 3.66 -1.38 -14.51
N GLU A 356 2.83 -1.07 -13.53
CA GLU A 356 1.48 -1.58 -13.46
C GLU A 356 0.56 -0.66 -14.24
N ILE A 357 -0.29 -1.22 -15.10
CA ILE A 357 -1.33 -0.44 -15.77
C ILE A 357 -2.54 -0.34 -14.87
N VAL A 358 -2.91 0.90 -14.56
CA VAL A 358 -4.18 1.23 -13.94
C VAL A 358 -5.17 1.50 -15.07
N LEU A 359 -6.13 0.59 -15.26
CA LEU A 359 -7.04 0.54 -16.41
C LEU A 359 -8.09 1.67 -16.47
N TYR A 360 -7.77 2.96 -16.61
CA TYR A 360 -8.81 4.01 -16.68
C TYR A 360 -9.88 3.67 -17.71
N GLU A 361 -11.11 3.52 -17.27
CA GLU A 361 -12.22 3.20 -18.17
C GLU A 361 -13.17 4.43 -18.26
N ASP A 362 -12.63 5.46 -18.95
CA ASP A 362 -13.20 6.77 -19.33
C ASP A 362 -14.67 7.03 -18.91
N THR A 363 -14.86 7.82 -17.84
CA THR A 363 -16.06 8.66 -17.72
C THR A 363 -15.63 10.11 -17.77
N LEU A 364 -15.58 10.65 -18.98
CA LEU A 364 -15.90 12.04 -19.35
C LEU A 364 -15.80 12.16 -20.89
N MET A 365 -16.90 11.80 -21.56
CA MET A 365 -17.53 12.79 -22.45
C MET A 365 -18.58 13.54 -21.64
#